data_AF-A0A7W1TX57-F1
#
_entry.id   AF-A0A7W1TX57-F1
#
_cell.length_a   1.000
_cell.length_b   1.000
_cell.length_c   1.000
_cell.angle_alpha   90.00
_cell.angle_beta   90.00
_cell.angle_gamma   90.00
#
_symmetry.space_group_name_H-M   'P 1'
#
loop_
_entity.id
_entity.type
_entity.pdbx_description
1 polymer ?
#
loop_
_entity_poly.entity_id
_entity_poly.type
_entity_poly.pdbx_seq_one_letter_code
_entity_poly.pdbx_strand_id
1 'polypeptide(L)'
;MHAAVAEELETFIADGDLWRDDRLAAMVERLTAEPDEAWRTLAVDLGAVLAHSRMGPLSKGLVADIEGVVYPRLWKLMEAVWDGLPDAELRTRVSGLDDRLAALLGTGS
;
A
#
# COMPACT_ATOMS: atom_id res chain seq x y z
N MET A 1 16.97 -3.39 7.24
CA MET A 1 16.52 -4.78 7.43
C MET A 1 15.04 -4.81 7.07
N HIS A 2 14.73 -4.77 5.78
CA HIS A 2 13.36 -4.70 5.26
C HIS A 2 12.96 -5.95 4.47
N ALA A 3 13.85 -6.93 4.33
CA ALA A 3 13.65 -8.11 3.48
C ALA A 3 12.38 -8.89 3.84
N ALA A 4 12.11 -9.10 5.13
CA ALA A 4 10.88 -9.78 5.57
C ALA A 4 9.61 -9.02 5.15
N VAL A 5 9.59 -7.69 5.24
CA VAL A 5 8.46 -6.87 4.76
C VAL A 5 8.30 -7.00 3.25
N ALA A 6 9.40 -7.03 2.50
CA ALA A 6 9.37 -7.18 1.05
C ALA A 6 8.82 -8.55 0.63
N GLU A 7 9.20 -9.65 1.29
CA GLU A 7 8.66 -10.99 1.04
C GLU A 7 7.14 -11.05 1.32
N GLU A 8 6.71 -10.44 2.42
CA GLU A 8 5.29 -10.36 2.77
C GLU A 8 4.50 -9.51 1.75
N LEU A 9 5.06 -8.38 1.30
CA LEU A 9 4.49 -7.54 0.25
C LEU A 9 4.42 -8.27 -1.10
N GLU A 10 5.46 -9.01 -1.46
CA GLU A 10 5.50 -9.79 -2.69
C GLU A 10 4.36 -10.82 -2.72
N THR A 11 4.18 -11.54 -1.61
CA THR A 11 3.07 -12.50 -1.45
C THR A 11 1.72 -11.81 -1.55
N PHE A 12 1.54 -10.67 -0.87
CA PHE A 12 0.31 -9.88 -0.91
C PHE A 12 -0.05 -9.39 -2.32
N ILE A 13 0.94 -8.95 -3.10
CA ILE A 13 0.75 -8.54 -4.50
C ILE A 13 0.40 -9.74 -5.36
N ALA A 14 1.13 -10.85 -5.24
CA ALA A 14 0.94 -12.05 -6.04
C ALA A 14 -0.44 -12.68 -5.83
N ASP A 15 -0.94 -12.67 -4.59
CA ASP A 15 -2.25 -13.20 -4.23
C ASP A 15 -3.42 -12.25 -4.57
N GLY A 16 -3.12 -10.99 -4.93
CA GLY A 16 -4.15 -9.97 -5.19
C GLY A 16 -4.95 -9.61 -3.94
N ASP A 17 -4.30 -9.58 -2.78
CA ASP A 17 -4.95 -9.52 -1.47
C ASP A 17 -5.52 -8.14 -1.08
N LEU A 18 -5.43 -7.12 -1.96
CA LEU A 18 -5.89 -5.75 -1.70
C LEU A 18 -7.37 -5.65 -1.31
N TRP A 19 -8.21 -6.55 -1.79
CA TRP A 19 -9.65 -6.53 -1.54
C TRP A 19 -10.10 -7.59 -0.52
N ARG A 20 -9.16 -8.28 0.10
CA ARG A 20 -9.42 -9.24 1.17
C ARG A 20 -9.19 -8.53 2.51
N ASP A 21 -10.27 -8.08 3.13
CA ASP A 21 -10.23 -7.23 4.33
C ASP A 21 -9.34 -7.76 5.46
N ASP A 22 -9.27 -9.08 5.66
CA ASP A 22 -8.41 -9.73 6.65
C ASP A 22 -6.93 -9.64 6.28
N ARG A 23 -6.61 -9.84 5.00
CA ARG A 23 -5.24 -9.78 4.46
C ARG A 23 -4.74 -8.35 4.37
N LEU A 24 -5.58 -7.42 3.91
CA LEU A 24 -5.26 -6.00 3.89
C LEU A 24 -5.08 -5.45 5.31
N ALA A 25 -5.95 -5.81 6.27
CA ALA A 25 -5.77 -5.41 7.67
C ALA A 25 -4.46 -5.93 8.26
N ALA A 26 -4.12 -7.21 8.03
CA ALA A 26 -2.86 -7.78 8.48
C ALA A 26 -1.65 -7.06 7.88
N MET A 27 -1.70 -6.70 6.59
CA MET A 27 -0.63 -5.92 5.94
C MET A 27 -0.51 -4.52 6.54
N VAL A 28 -1.62 -3.82 6.79
CA VAL A 28 -1.62 -2.50 7.45
C VAL A 28 -0.99 -2.58 8.85
N GLU A 29 -1.36 -3.58 9.65
CA GLU A 29 -0.79 -3.78 11.00
C GLU A 29 0.71 -4.07 10.91
N ARG A 30 1.12 -4.94 9.98
CA ARG A 30 2.52 -5.30 9.75
C ARG A 30 3.36 -4.08 9.40
N LEU A 31 2.89 -3.23 8.48
CA LEU A 31 3.59 -2.01 8.05
C LEU A 31 3.60 -0.93 9.14
N THR A 32 2.56 -0.84 9.95
CA THR A 32 2.50 0.10 11.09
C THR A 32 3.55 -0.21 12.15
N ALA A 33 3.90 -1.48 12.32
CA ALA A 33 4.92 -1.93 13.26
C ALA A 33 6.36 -1.60 12.82
N GLU A 34 6.57 -1.17 11.57
CA GLU A 34 7.89 -0.84 11.06
C GLU A 34 8.42 0.50 11.62
N PRO A 35 9.74 0.57 11.94
CA PRO A 35 10.34 1.78 12.47
C PRO A 35 10.53 2.87 11.39
N ASP A 36 10.61 2.48 10.11
CA ASP A 36 10.76 3.42 9.01
C ASP A 36 9.44 4.14 8.69
N GLU A 37 9.53 5.44 8.44
CA GLU A 37 8.38 6.28 8.14
C GLU A 37 7.72 5.93 6.80
N ALA A 38 8.48 5.48 5.79
CA ALA A 38 7.93 5.09 4.50
C ALA A 38 6.89 3.98 4.65
N TRP A 39 7.20 2.95 5.46
CA TRP A 39 6.28 1.85 5.72
C TRP A 39 5.03 2.29 6.47
N ARG A 40 5.18 3.18 7.46
CA ARG A 40 4.03 3.73 8.19
C ARG A 40 3.16 4.62 7.30
N THR A 41 3.73 5.42 6.41
CA THR A 41 2.95 6.20 5.43
C THR A 41 2.18 5.26 4.51
N LEU A 42 2.82 4.20 4.00
CA LEU A 42 2.14 3.19 3.21
C LEU A 42 1.01 2.49 3.98
N ALA A 43 1.20 2.24 5.28
CA ALA A 43 0.16 1.68 6.14
C ALA A 43 -1.07 2.59 6.23
N VAL A 44 -0.87 3.91 6.30
CA VAL A 44 -1.97 4.90 6.30
C VAL A 44 -2.73 4.85 4.98
N ASP A 45 -2.02 4.84 3.85
CA ASP A 45 -2.60 4.78 2.51
C ASP A 45 -3.44 3.51 2.31
N LEU A 46 -2.89 2.35 2.66
CA LEU A 46 -3.60 1.07 2.61
C LEU A 46 -4.76 1.00 3.62
N GLY A 47 -4.61 1.66 4.78
CA GLY A 47 -5.66 1.82 5.76
C GLY A 47 -6.86 2.62 5.23
N ALA A 48 -6.61 3.63 4.40
CA ALA A 48 -7.68 4.38 3.75
C ALA A 48 -8.46 3.50 2.74
N VAL A 49 -7.76 2.64 1.99
CA VAL A 49 -8.40 1.65 1.10
C VAL A 49 -9.25 0.66 1.90
N LEU A 50 -8.72 0.13 3.01
CA LEU A 50 -9.44 -0.78 3.91
C LEU A 50 -10.69 -0.14 4.52
N ALA A 51 -10.59 1.13 4.92
CA ALA A 51 -11.75 1.85 5.46
C ALA A 51 -12.86 1.93 4.41
N HIS A 52 -12.52 2.25 3.16
CA HIS A 52 -13.49 2.35 2.07
C HIS A 52 -14.07 0.99 1.65
N SER A 53 -13.28 -0.09 1.62
CA SER A 53 -13.79 -1.43 1.31
C SER A 53 -14.87 -1.86 2.31
N ARG A 54 -14.72 -1.48 3.58
CA ARG A 54 -15.68 -1.76 4.66
C ARG A 54 -16.93 -0.89 4.65
N MET A 55 -16.91 0.26 4.00
CA MET A 55 -18.07 1.17 3.91
C MET A 55 -19.14 0.67 2.92
N GLY A 56 -18.77 -0.24 2.02
CA GLY A 56 -19.69 -0.84 1.07
C GLY A 56 -19.00 -1.24 -0.23
N PRO A 57 -19.76 -1.88 -1.15
CA PRO A 57 -19.21 -2.30 -2.43
C PRO A 57 -18.76 -1.10 -3.26
N LEU A 58 -17.50 -1.14 -3.71
CA LEU A 58 -16.93 -0.16 -4.64
C LEU A 58 -17.32 -0.51 -6.08
N SER A 59 -17.40 0.51 -6.95
CA SER A 59 -17.64 0.27 -8.37
C SER A 59 -16.43 -0.44 -9.01
N LYS A 60 -16.67 -1.28 -10.03
CA LYS A 60 -15.58 -1.98 -10.74
C LYS A 60 -14.54 -1.03 -11.35
N GLY A 61 -14.97 0.15 -11.80
CA GLY A 61 -14.07 1.18 -12.32
C GLY A 61 -13.15 1.71 -11.23
N LEU A 62 -13.72 2.08 -10.08
CA LEU A 62 -12.93 2.56 -8.93
C LEU A 62 -11.97 1.50 -8.40
N VAL A 63 -12.38 0.22 -8.36
CA VAL A 63 -11.50 -0.90 -8.02
C VAL A 63 -10.29 -0.94 -8.95
N ALA A 64 -10.52 -0.94 -10.27
CA ALA A 64 -9.44 -0.97 -11.25
C ALA A 64 -8.51 0.25 -11.17
N ASP A 65 -9.07 1.44 -10.92
CA ASP A 65 -8.29 2.67 -10.75
C ASP A 65 -7.39 2.61 -9.50
N ILE A 66 -7.93 2.10 -8.38
CA ILE A 66 -7.15 1.92 -7.14
C ILE A 66 -6.04 0.89 -7.35
N GLU A 67 -6.34 -0.27 -7.93
CA GLU A 67 -5.35 -1.30 -8.24
C GLU A 67 -4.22 -0.76 -9.14
N GLY A 68 -4.59 0.04 -10.16
CA GLY A 68 -3.65 0.66 -11.10
C GLY A 68 -2.70 1.67 -10.47
N VAL A 69 -2.98 2.15 -9.26
CA VAL A 69 -2.09 3.02 -8.50
C VAL A 69 -1.36 2.27 -7.38
N VAL A 70 -2.06 1.40 -6.66
CA VAL A 70 -1.55 0.70 -5.47
C VAL A 70 -0.54 -0.38 -5.86
N TYR A 71 -0.90 -1.34 -6.72
CA TYR A 71 0.00 -2.47 -7.00
C TYR A 71 1.34 -2.05 -7.61
N PRO A 72 1.40 -1.12 -8.60
CA PRO A 72 2.68 -0.66 -9.12
C PRO A 72 3.55 0.05 -8.08
N ARG A 73 2.92 0.68 -7.07
CA ARG A 73 3.62 1.35 -5.98
C ARG A 73 4.21 0.34 -5.01
N LEU A 74 3.44 -0.67 -4.62
CA LEU A 74 3.91 -1.76 -3.76
C LEU A 74 5.08 -2.51 -4.42
N TRP A 75 4.95 -2.81 -5.71
CA TRP A 75 6.00 -3.49 -6.49
C TRP A 75 7.32 -2.72 -6.47
N LYS A 76 7.29 -1.40 -6.73
CA LYS A 76 8.50 -0.55 -6.73
C LYS A 76 9.16 -0.44 -5.36
N LEU A 77 8.38 -0.50 -4.28
CA LEU A 77 8.94 -0.49 -2.92
C LEU A 77 9.62 -1.81 -2.60
N MET A 78 8.99 -2.92 -2.98
CA MET A 78 9.57 -4.25 -2.88
C MET A 78 10.89 -4.35 -3.68
N GLU A 79 10.91 -3.92 -4.95
CA GLU A 79 12.15 -3.86 -5.76
C GLU A 79 13.25 -3.03 -5.09
N ALA A 80 12.91 -1.85 -4.56
CA ALA A 80 13.87 -0.98 -3.89
C ALA A 80 14.50 -1.64 -2.64
N VAL A 81 13.72 -2.44 -1.90
CA VAL A 81 14.24 -3.23 -0.78
C VAL A 81 15.18 -4.33 -1.28
N TRP A 82 14.79 -5.05 -2.33
CA TRP A 82 15.60 -6.12 -2.91
C TRP A 82 16.93 -5.62 -3.48
N ASP A 83 16.92 -4.45 -4.11
CA ASP A 83 18.10 -3.76 -4.63
C ASP A 83 18.99 -3.17 -3.52
N GLY A 84 18.57 -3.25 -2.25
CA GLY A 84 19.30 -2.71 -1.12
C GLY A 84 19.39 -1.19 -1.13
N LEU A 85 18.39 -0.51 -1.70
CA LEU A 85 18.39 0.95 -1.76
C LEU A 85 18.26 1.57 -0.35
N PRO A 86 18.82 2.77 -0.14
CA PRO A 86 18.69 3.47 1.14
C PRO A 86 17.24 3.81 1.50
N ASP A 87 16.92 3.89 2.79
CA ASP A 87 15.58 4.24 3.28
C ASP A 87 15.02 5.57 2.73
N ALA A 88 15.90 6.52 2.40
CA ALA A 88 15.50 7.78 1.75
C ALA A 88 14.82 7.55 0.39
N GLU A 89 15.28 6.55 -0.38
CA GLU A 89 14.72 6.18 -1.67
C GLU A 89 13.35 5.51 -1.53
N LEU A 90 13.11 4.81 -0.43
CA LEU A 90 11.80 4.24 -0.08
C LEU A 90 10.80 5.36 0.19
N ARG A 91 11.18 6.38 0.99
CA ARG A 91 10.32 7.53 1.29
C ARG A 91 9.88 8.28 0.03
N THR A 92 10.82 8.58 -0.88
CA THR A 92 10.48 9.20 -2.18
C THR A 92 9.54 8.31 -3.00
N ARG A 93 9.72 6.99 -2.94
CA ARG A 93 8.85 6.03 -3.60
C ARG A 93 7.51 5.84 -2.93
N VAL A 94 7.26 6.26 -1.70
CA VAL A 94 5.90 6.24 -1.11
C VAL A 94 5.15 7.55 -1.41
N SER A 95 5.88 8.67 -1.49
CA SER A 95 5.30 10.00 -1.71
C SER A 95 4.34 10.09 -2.91
N GLY A 96 3.21 10.77 -2.73
CA GLY A 96 2.20 11.03 -3.76
C GLY A 96 1.29 9.83 -4.07
N LEU A 97 1.36 8.75 -3.29
CA LEU A 97 0.31 7.72 -3.27
C LEU A 97 -0.95 8.27 -2.58
N ASP A 98 -0.76 8.91 -1.44
CA ASP A 98 -1.76 9.63 -0.65
C ASP A 98 -2.63 10.57 -1.49
N ASP A 99 -2.03 11.47 -2.27
CA ASP A 99 -2.76 12.42 -3.12
C ASP A 99 -3.64 11.72 -4.17
N ARG A 100 -3.13 10.64 -4.77
CA ARG A 100 -3.85 9.87 -5.80
C ARG A 100 -5.00 9.10 -5.20
N LEU A 101 -4.75 8.45 -4.06
CA LEU A 101 -5.81 7.75 -3.32
C LEU A 101 -6.86 8.74 -2.83
N ALA A 102 -6.48 9.92 -2.35
CA ALA A 102 -7.43 10.94 -1.92
C ALA A 102 -8.34 11.41 -3.06
N ALA A 103 -7.77 11.59 -4.26
CA ALA A 103 -8.54 11.94 -5.45
C ALA A 103 -9.51 10.83 -5.89
N LEU A 104 -9.11 9.56 -5.77
CA LEU A 104 -9.94 8.41 -6.14
C LEU A 104 -11.04 8.10 -5.11
N LEU A 105 -10.69 8.15 -3.83
CA LEU A 105 -11.57 7.81 -2.71
C LEU A 105 -12.48 8.99 -2.31
N GLY A 106 -12.25 10.18 -2.86
CA GLY A 106 -13.02 11.38 -2.54
C GLY A 106 -12.75 11.91 -1.13
N THR A 107 -11.57 11.64 -0.58
CA THR A 107 -11.14 12.11 0.75
C THR A 107 -10.32 13.40 0.73
N GLY A 108 -10.19 14.05 -0.45
CA GLY A 108 -9.60 15.38 -0.57
C GLY A 108 -10.45 16.44 0.15
N SER A 109 -9.81 17.21 1.03
CA SER A 109 -10.39 18.40 1.69
C SER A 109 -10.92 19.44 0.71
#